data_AF-A0A091ASX0-F1
#
_entry.id   AF-A0A091ASX0-F1
#
_cell.length_a   1.000
_cell.length_b   1.000
_cell.length_c   1.000
_cell.angle_alpha   90.00
_cell.angle_beta   90.00
_cell.angle_gamma   90.00
#
_symmetry.space_group_name_H-M   'P 1'
#
loop_
_entity.id
_entity.type
_entity.pdbx_description
1 polymer ?
#
loop_
_entity_poly.entity_id
_entity_poly.type
_entity_poly.pdbx_seq_one_letter_code
_entity_poly.pdbx_strand_id
1 'polypeptide(L)'
;MMTFIMSKPPKPFVRGAAPPTTLPPRALEALSGTGLASVVERARWLGELDLVLRQSLPATLADQCRLANVDEKNVVFLVSAPVWKAKLRLHADALLGAAAAAGLKARTLVVKVVPPEPAIPAGTGSSKPLSEEVRDSLRATAQSVSDPGLKAQLLRLAASTRPKTDGA
;
A
#
# COMPACT_ATOMS: atom_id res chain seq x y z
N MET A 1 -40.99 22.71 18.43
CA MET A 1 -39.62 22.45 18.95
C MET A 1 -39.65 21.09 19.64
N MET A 2 -38.79 20.10 19.44
CA MET A 2 -37.59 19.89 18.61
C MET A 2 -37.47 18.37 18.37
N THR A 3 -37.03 17.98 17.18
CA THR A 3 -36.80 16.61 16.71
C THR A 3 -35.52 16.02 17.31
N PHE A 4 -35.57 14.78 17.80
CA PHE A 4 -34.39 14.01 18.24
C PHE A 4 -33.77 13.26 17.06
N ILE A 5 -32.51 13.57 16.73
CA ILE A 5 -31.71 12.88 15.71
C ILE A 5 -30.81 11.86 16.44
N MET A 6 -30.99 10.57 16.15
CA MET A 6 -30.10 9.50 16.62
C MET A 6 -28.73 9.62 15.94
N SER A 7 -27.72 10.10 16.68
CA SER A 7 -26.31 10.08 16.27
C SER A 7 -25.74 8.65 16.39
N LYS A 8 -25.35 8.08 15.26
CA LYS A 8 -24.68 6.78 15.13
C LYS A 8 -23.18 6.95 15.38
N PRO A 9 -22.51 6.09 16.17
CA PRO A 9 -21.07 6.23 16.40
C PRO A 9 -20.25 5.85 15.16
N PRO A 10 -19.13 6.54 14.88
CA PRO A 10 -18.26 6.21 13.77
C PRO A 10 -17.50 4.90 14.05
N LYS A 11 -17.45 4.01 13.05
CA LYS A 11 -16.67 2.77 13.09
C LYS A 11 -15.16 3.11 13.09
N PRO A 12 -14.32 2.40 13.84
CA PRO A 12 -12.88 2.59 13.77
C PRO A 12 -12.37 2.13 12.39
N PHE A 13 -11.92 3.09 11.59
CA PHE A 13 -11.18 2.82 10.37
C PHE A 13 -9.76 2.41 10.79
N VAL A 14 -9.48 1.10 10.76
CA VAL A 14 -8.12 0.58 10.94
C VAL A 14 -7.32 1.02 9.71
N ARG A 15 -6.58 2.13 9.88
CA ARG A 15 -5.67 2.67 8.88
C ARG A 15 -4.48 1.72 8.77
N GLY A 16 -4.55 0.81 7.79
CA GLY A 16 -3.38 0.04 7.38
C GLY A 16 -2.27 1.01 6.98
N ALA A 17 -1.12 0.90 7.63
CA ALA A 17 0.09 1.56 7.15
C ALA A 17 0.35 1.12 5.71
N ALA A 18 0.78 2.04 4.85
CA ALA A 18 1.24 1.70 3.51
C ALA A 18 2.25 0.54 3.64
N PRO A 19 2.05 -0.58 2.92
CA PRO A 19 2.97 -1.70 3.03
C PRO A 19 4.37 -1.19 2.65
N PRO A 20 5.42 -1.57 3.39
CA PRO A 20 6.77 -1.29 2.94
C PRO A 20 6.92 -1.86 1.53
N THR A 21 7.46 -1.06 0.59
CA THR A 21 7.63 -1.42 -0.83
C THR A 21 8.46 -2.70 -1.01
N THR A 22 9.16 -3.11 0.05
CA THR A 22 9.74 -4.44 0.23
C THR A 22 9.32 -4.98 1.60
N LEU A 23 8.54 -6.07 1.63
CA LEU A 23 8.36 -6.85 2.85
C LEU A 23 9.75 -7.25 3.38
N PRO A 24 10.03 -7.14 4.69
CA PRO A 24 11.28 -7.64 5.22
C PRO A 24 11.42 -9.13 4.86
N PRO A 25 12.62 -9.63 4.53
CA PRO A 25 12.81 -11.00 4.03
C PRO A 25 12.10 -12.04 4.90
N ARG A 26 12.13 -11.84 6.22
CA ARG A 26 11.45 -12.69 7.21
C ARG A 26 9.93 -12.75 7.05
N ALA A 27 9.28 -11.66 6.65
CA ALA A 27 7.84 -11.65 6.42
C ALA A 27 7.48 -12.39 5.14
N LEU A 28 8.32 -12.36 4.11
CA LEU A 28 8.10 -13.14 2.91
C LEU A 28 8.33 -14.64 3.15
N GLU A 29 9.40 -14.98 3.88
CA GLU A 29 9.65 -16.37 4.30
C GLU A 29 8.51 -16.92 5.17
N ALA A 30 7.93 -16.09 6.04
CA ALA A 30 6.76 -16.48 6.84
C ALA A 30 5.50 -16.78 6.01
N LEU A 31 5.44 -16.30 4.76
CA LEU A 31 4.35 -16.62 3.83
C LEU A 31 4.58 -17.94 3.10
N SER A 32 5.80 -18.51 3.11
CA SER A 32 6.12 -19.80 2.52
C SER A 32 5.27 -20.90 3.16
N GLY A 33 4.45 -21.58 2.36
CA GLY A 33 3.48 -22.59 2.82
C GLY A 33 2.07 -22.06 3.08
N THR A 34 1.83 -20.74 2.97
CA THR A 34 0.49 -20.16 2.97
C THR A 34 -0.05 -19.99 1.55
N GLY A 35 -1.37 -19.89 1.40
CA GLY A 35 -2.01 -19.58 0.10
C GLY A 35 -1.65 -18.19 -0.47
N LEU A 36 -0.92 -17.35 0.29
CA LEU A 36 -0.42 -16.04 -0.15
C LEU A 36 0.89 -16.13 -0.93
N ALA A 37 1.64 -17.25 -0.84
CA ALA A 37 2.90 -17.42 -1.56
C ALA A 37 2.69 -17.30 -3.09
N SER A 38 1.62 -17.89 -3.62
CA SER A 38 1.27 -17.83 -5.05
C SER A 38 0.93 -16.41 -5.51
N VAL A 39 0.34 -15.59 -4.64
CA VAL A 39 0.06 -14.17 -4.94
C VAL A 39 1.36 -13.38 -5.07
N VAL A 40 2.34 -13.66 -4.21
CA VAL A 40 3.64 -12.99 -4.29
C VAL A 40 4.40 -13.42 -5.54
N GLU A 41 4.42 -14.72 -5.86
CA GLU A 41 5.01 -15.24 -7.08
C GLU A 41 4.36 -14.63 -8.32
N ARG A 42 3.02 -14.55 -8.34
CA ARG A 42 2.26 -13.90 -9.40
C ARG A 42 2.61 -12.42 -9.53
N ALA A 43 2.75 -11.71 -8.42
CA ALA A 43 3.12 -10.29 -8.42
C ALA A 43 4.54 -10.06 -8.97
N ARG A 44 5.49 -10.94 -8.63
CA ARG A 44 6.86 -10.92 -9.18
C ARG A 44 6.85 -11.16 -10.68
N TRP A 45 6.14 -12.20 -11.13
CA TRP A 45 6.00 -12.50 -12.55
C TRP A 45 5.39 -11.32 -13.33
N LEU A 46 4.37 -10.66 -12.77
CA LEU A 46 3.79 -9.45 -13.37
C LEU A 46 4.81 -8.30 -13.41
N GLY A 47 5.68 -8.17 -12.41
CA GLY A 47 6.74 -7.16 -12.36
C GLY A 47 7.79 -7.36 -13.46
N GLU A 48 8.29 -8.58 -13.63
CA GLU A 48 9.24 -8.91 -14.71
C GLU A 48 8.60 -8.70 -16.09
N LEU A 49 7.33 -9.10 -16.24
CA LEU A 49 6.61 -8.92 -17.48
C LEU A 49 6.35 -7.45 -17.82
N ASP A 50 6.08 -6.60 -16.83
CA ASP A 50 5.97 -5.14 -17.01
C ASP A 50 7.22 -4.58 -17.68
N LEU A 51 8.40 -4.96 -17.18
CA LEU A 51 9.69 -4.51 -17.71
C LEU A 51 9.88 -4.94 -19.17
N VAL A 52 9.55 -6.18 -19.50
CA VAL A 52 9.65 -6.70 -20.88
C VAL A 52 8.71 -5.96 -21.82
N LEU A 53 7.44 -5.78 -21.44
CA LEU A 53 6.47 -5.11 -22.31
C LEU A 53 6.81 -3.63 -22.52
N ARG A 54 7.29 -2.94 -21.49
CA ARG A 54 7.65 -1.52 -21.58
C ARG A 54 8.86 -1.24 -22.49
N GLN A 55 9.73 -2.24 -22.73
CA GLN A 55 10.82 -2.11 -23.70
C GLN A 55 10.34 -1.95 -25.15
N SER A 56 9.11 -2.37 -25.46
CA SER A 56 8.51 -2.17 -26.80
C SER A 56 7.98 -0.76 -27.03
N LEU A 57 7.99 0.10 -26.01
CA LEU A 57 7.43 1.45 -26.04
C LEU A 57 8.54 2.52 -26.04
N PRO A 58 8.25 3.73 -26.57
CA PRO A 58 9.12 4.88 -26.38
C PRO A 58 9.31 5.20 -24.88
N ALA A 59 10.52 5.57 -24.47
CA ALA A 59 10.86 5.81 -23.05
C ALA A 59 9.88 6.78 -22.34
N THR A 60 9.50 7.87 -23.02
CA THR A 60 8.55 8.86 -22.47
C THR A 60 7.17 8.29 -22.17
N LEU A 61 6.73 7.27 -22.93
CA LEU A 61 5.46 6.58 -22.70
C LEU A 61 5.63 5.47 -21.67
N ALA A 62 6.75 4.74 -21.72
CA ALA A 62 7.08 3.68 -20.78
C ALA A 62 7.06 4.19 -19.33
N ASP A 63 7.55 5.41 -19.06
CA ASP A 63 7.56 6.00 -17.71
C ASP A 63 6.16 6.36 -17.18
N GLN A 64 5.18 6.50 -18.06
CA GLN A 64 3.83 6.96 -17.73
C GLN A 64 2.81 5.82 -17.71
N CYS A 65 3.27 4.59 -17.88
CA CYS A 65 2.43 3.40 -17.93
C CYS A 65 3.01 2.25 -17.10
N ARG A 66 2.13 1.41 -16.58
CA ARG A 66 2.50 0.20 -15.84
C ARG A 66 1.50 -0.91 -16.11
N LEU A 67 1.99 -2.13 -16.31
CA LEU A 67 1.18 -3.33 -16.39
C LEU A 67 0.46 -3.55 -15.05
N ALA A 68 -0.86 -3.59 -15.12
CA ALA A 68 -1.74 -3.82 -13.98
C ALA A 68 -2.01 -5.31 -13.78
N ASN A 69 -2.35 -5.98 -14.89
CA ASN A 69 -2.76 -7.37 -14.88
C ASN A 69 -2.66 -7.96 -16.29
N VAL A 70 -2.58 -9.28 -16.34
CA VAL A 70 -2.75 -10.08 -17.54
C VAL A 70 -3.77 -11.16 -17.28
N ASP A 71 -4.74 -11.22 -18.17
CA ASP A 71 -5.76 -12.26 -18.25
C ASP A 71 -5.60 -13.01 -19.58
N GLU A 72 -6.31 -14.11 -19.77
CA GLU A 72 -6.22 -14.99 -20.95
C GLU A 72 -6.40 -14.23 -22.27
N LYS A 73 -7.22 -13.18 -22.25
CA LYS A 73 -7.59 -12.39 -23.44
C LYS A 73 -7.08 -10.95 -23.40
N ASN A 74 -6.72 -10.45 -22.22
CA ASN A 74 -6.53 -9.02 -22.00
C ASN A 74 -5.19 -8.71 -21.34
N VAL A 75 -4.51 -7.69 -21.85
CA VAL A 75 -3.41 -7.02 -21.15
C VAL A 75 -3.95 -5.70 -20.61
N VAL A 76 -3.86 -5.50 -19.30
CA VAL A 76 -4.39 -4.30 -18.64
C VAL A 76 -3.24 -3.39 -18.24
N PHE A 77 -3.23 -2.16 -18.76
CA PHE A 77 -2.28 -1.12 -18.40
C PHE A 77 -2.94 0.00 -17.59
N LEU A 78 -2.21 0.50 -16.61
CA LEU A 78 -2.51 1.73 -15.90
C LEU A 78 -1.70 2.87 -16.51
N VAL A 79 -2.30 4.05 -16.59
CA VAL A 79 -1.62 5.29 -17.01
C VAL A 79 -1.98 6.44 -16.10
N SER A 80 -1.06 7.40 -15.95
CA SER A 80 -1.23 8.56 -15.06
C SER A 80 -2.26 9.60 -15.54
N ALA A 81 -2.53 9.65 -16.85
CA ALA A 81 -3.42 10.65 -17.46
C ALA A 81 -4.07 10.17 -18.77
N PRO A 82 -5.21 10.75 -19.19
CA PRO A 82 -5.91 10.36 -20.43
C PRO A 82 -5.08 10.53 -21.71
N VAL A 83 -4.16 11.50 -21.74
CA VAL A 83 -3.25 11.70 -22.89
C VAL A 83 -2.36 10.48 -23.13
N TRP A 84 -1.89 9.84 -22.06
CA TRP A 84 -1.08 8.63 -22.13
C TRP A 84 -1.91 7.42 -22.56
N LYS A 85 -3.20 7.37 -22.19
CA LYS A 85 -4.12 6.36 -22.71
C LYS A 85 -4.28 6.47 -24.23
N ALA A 86 -4.44 7.68 -24.76
CA ALA A 86 -4.53 7.89 -26.21
C ALA A 86 -3.23 7.45 -26.90
N LYS A 87 -2.07 7.85 -26.37
CA LYS A 87 -0.76 7.43 -26.90
C LYS A 87 -0.55 5.91 -26.86
N LEU A 88 -0.89 5.26 -25.75
CA LEU A 88 -0.72 3.81 -25.61
C LEU A 88 -1.59 3.03 -26.61
N ARG A 89 -2.77 3.55 -26.97
CA ARG A 89 -3.61 2.94 -28.02
C ARG A 89 -2.98 2.99 -29.41
N LEU A 90 -2.15 4.00 -29.70
CA LEU A 90 -1.40 4.06 -30.97
C LEU A 90 -0.30 2.99 -31.03
N HIS A 91 0.16 2.50 -29.89
CA HIS A 91 1.15 1.43 -29.76
C HIS A 91 0.53 0.08 -29.40
N ALA A 92 -0.79 -0.08 -29.53
CA ALA A 92 -1.48 -1.29 -29.10
C ALA A 92 -0.97 -2.55 -29.81
N ASP A 93 -0.75 -2.48 -31.13
CA ASP A 93 -0.30 -3.64 -31.92
C ASP A 93 1.14 -4.04 -31.55
N ALA A 94 2.02 -3.06 -31.33
CA ALA A 94 3.40 -3.32 -30.87
C ALA A 94 3.41 -4.00 -29.49
N LEU A 95 2.55 -3.52 -28.59
CA LEU A 95 2.43 -4.07 -27.24
C LEU A 95 1.83 -5.48 -27.24
N LEU A 96 0.81 -5.74 -28.07
CA LEU A 96 0.23 -7.08 -28.25
C LEU A 96 1.20 -8.03 -28.94
N GLY A 97 2.01 -7.54 -29.89
CA GLY A 97 3.11 -8.30 -30.48
C GLY A 97 4.17 -8.69 -29.46
N ALA A 98 4.58 -7.74 -28.59
CA ALA A 98 5.50 -8.03 -27.49
C ALA A 98 4.90 -9.01 -26.47
N ALA A 99 3.60 -8.88 -26.16
CA ALA A 99 2.88 -9.82 -25.31
C ALA A 99 2.87 -11.24 -25.92
N ALA A 100 2.61 -11.36 -27.21
CA ALA A 100 2.66 -12.64 -27.92
C ALA A 100 4.07 -13.24 -27.91
N ALA A 101 5.10 -12.42 -28.13
CA ALA A 101 6.51 -12.86 -28.04
C ALA A 101 6.90 -13.32 -26.62
N ALA A 102 6.30 -12.73 -25.59
CA ALA A 102 6.43 -13.16 -24.19
C ALA A 102 5.56 -14.38 -23.84
N GLY A 103 4.87 -15.00 -24.82
CA GLY A 103 4.07 -16.21 -24.63
C GLY A 103 2.63 -15.96 -24.17
N LEU A 104 2.16 -14.71 -24.17
CA LEU A 104 0.78 -14.37 -23.79
C LEU A 104 -0.16 -14.50 -24.98
N LYS A 105 -1.37 -15.04 -24.74
CA LYS A 105 -2.42 -15.17 -25.76
C LYS A 105 -3.38 -13.97 -25.80
N ALA A 106 -3.00 -12.86 -25.17
CA ALA A 106 -3.85 -11.69 -25.07
C ALA A 106 -4.06 -11.03 -26.44
N ARG A 107 -5.30 -10.63 -26.72
CA ARG A 107 -5.73 -10.02 -27.99
C ARG A 107 -6.24 -8.61 -27.83
N THR A 108 -6.50 -8.19 -26.59
CA THR A 108 -7.13 -6.91 -26.28
C THR A 108 -6.27 -6.14 -25.28
N LEU A 109 -6.01 -4.87 -25.61
CA LEU A 109 -5.39 -3.92 -24.70
C LEU A 109 -6.48 -3.14 -23.95
N VAL A 110 -6.48 -3.24 -22.63
CA VAL A 110 -7.35 -2.46 -21.75
C VAL A 110 -6.51 -1.41 -21.04
N VAL A 111 -6.88 -0.13 -21.18
CA VAL A 111 -6.15 0.98 -20.56
C VAL A 111 -7.02 1.71 -19.55
N LYS A 112 -6.58 1.73 -18.29
CA LYS A 112 -7.24 2.41 -17.17
C LYS A 112 -6.41 3.63 -16.77
N VAL A 113 -7.07 4.78 -16.65
CA VAL A 113 -6.43 5.98 -16.15
C VAL A 113 -6.55 5.97 -14.63
N VAL A 114 -5.42 6.08 -13.95
CA VAL A 114 -5.34 6.17 -12.50
C VAL A 114 -4.62 7.47 -12.18
N PRO A 115 -5.28 8.44 -11.53
CA PRO A 115 -4.62 9.67 -11.10
C PRO A 115 -3.41 9.33 -10.22
N PRO A 116 -2.33 10.13 -10.28
CA PRO A 116 -1.19 9.94 -9.39
C PRO A 116 -1.68 9.92 -7.94
N GLU A 117 -1.20 8.94 -7.17
CA GLU A 117 -1.55 8.83 -5.77
C GLU A 117 -1.15 10.14 -5.07
N PRO A 118 -2.04 10.78 -4.31
CA PRO A 118 -1.68 11.99 -3.57
C PRO A 118 -0.49 11.62 -2.69
N ALA A 119 0.58 12.41 -2.77
CA ALA A 119 1.76 12.20 -1.95
C ALA A 119 1.30 12.15 -0.49
N ILE A 120 1.25 10.95 0.08
CA ILE A 120 1.03 10.79 1.51
C ILE A 120 2.26 11.44 2.12
N PRO A 121 2.13 12.56 2.87
CA PRO A 121 3.28 13.11 3.54
C PRO A 121 3.85 11.99 4.40
N ALA A 122 5.04 11.51 4.03
CA ALA A 122 5.77 10.55 4.83
C ALA A 122 5.86 11.19 6.20
N GLY A 123 5.09 10.66 7.16
CA GLY A 123 5.03 11.20 8.50
C GLY A 123 6.38 11.03 9.17
N THR A 124 7.31 11.95 8.90
CA THR A 124 8.53 12.15 9.67
C THR A 124 8.24 12.88 10.97
N GLY A 125 6.96 13.18 11.24
CA GLY A 125 6.50 13.69 12.51
C GLY A 125 6.87 12.71 13.61
N SER A 126 7.93 13.04 14.35
CA SER A 126 8.20 12.48 15.67
C SER A 126 6.89 12.45 16.43
N SER A 127 6.41 11.25 16.77
CA SER A 127 5.23 11.11 17.60
C SER A 127 5.49 11.87 18.88
N LYS A 128 4.75 12.96 19.12
CA LYS A 128 4.95 13.82 20.28
C LYS A 128 4.98 12.93 21.54
N PRO A 129 6.01 13.03 22.39
CA PRO A 129 6.03 12.24 23.61
C PRO A 129 4.76 12.54 24.42
N LEU A 130 4.21 11.51 25.07
CA LEU A 130 3.04 11.65 25.95
C LEU A 130 3.28 12.81 26.93
N SER A 131 2.30 13.70 27.12
CA SER A 131 2.37 14.75 28.14
C SER A 131 2.51 14.13 29.53
N GLU A 132 3.15 14.82 30.47
CA GLU A 132 3.28 14.34 31.86
C GLU A 132 1.90 14.08 32.48
N GLU A 133 0.93 14.95 32.20
CA GLU A 133 -0.47 14.83 32.64
C GLU A 133 -1.10 13.50 32.20
N VAL A 134 -0.78 13.04 30.99
CA VAL A 134 -1.28 11.77 30.45
C VAL A 134 -0.57 10.60 31.11
N ARG A 135 0.73 10.71 31.41
CA ARG A 135 1.47 9.68 32.15
C ARG A 135 0.94 9.52 33.57
N ASP A 136 0.61 10.62 34.24
CA ASP A 136 0.04 10.61 35.58
C ASP A 136 -1.35 10.00 35.60
N SER A 137 -2.22 10.33 34.64
CA SER A 137 -3.51 9.67 34.49
C SER A 137 -3.39 8.18 34.20
N LEU A 138 -2.43 7.75 33.36
CA LEU A 138 -2.16 6.32 33.12
C LEU A 138 -1.67 5.61 34.39
N ARG A 139 -0.81 6.27 35.18
CA ARG A 139 -0.27 5.71 36.43
C ARG A 139 -1.36 5.60 37.51
N ALA A 140 -2.23 6.60 37.62
CA ALA A 140 -3.40 6.57 38.51
C ALA A 140 -4.38 5.46 38.10
N THR A 141 -4.68 5.33 36.81
CA THR A 141 -5.56 4.26 36.29
C THR A 141 -4.96 2.87 36.53
N ALA A 142 -3.64 2.71 36.41
CA ALA A 142 -2.97 1.45 36.72
C ALA A 142 -3.08 1.05 38.20
N GLN A 143 -3.26 2.01 39.11
CA GLN A 143 -3.44 1.75 40.54
C GLN A 143 -4.87 1.30 40.88
N SER A 144 -5.87 1.69 40.07
CA SER A 144 -7.27 1.30 40.28
C SER A 144 -7.68 -0.02 39.61
N VAL A 145 -6.79 -0.66 38.84
CA VAL A 145 -7.07 -1.91 38.11
C VAL A 145 -6.57 -3.12 38.90
N SER A 146 -7.46 -4.10 39.11
CA SER A 146 -7.16 -5.36 39.81
C SER A 146 -6.44 -6.40 38.96
N ASP A 147 -6.57 -6.32 37.62
CA ASP A 147 -5.91 -7.25 36.70
C ASP A 147 -4.39 -6.92 36.59
N PRO A 148 -3.51 -7.88 36.93
CA PRO A 148 -2.07 -7.64 36.95
C PRO A 148 -1.47 -7.44 35.54
N GLY A 149 -2.05 -8.06 34.51
CA GLY A 149 -1.58 -7.95 33.13
C GLY A 149 -1.85 -6.56 32.55
N LEU A 150 -3.07 -6.06 32.71
CA LEU A 150 -3.49 -4.74 32.28
C LEU A 150 -2.76 -3.64 33.06
N LYS A 151 -2.58 -3.81 34.37
CA LYS A 151 -1.78 -2.91 35.20
C LYS A 151 -0.35 -2.78 34.68
N ALA A 152 0.31 -3.90 34.35
CA ALA A 152 1.66 -3.90 33.80
C ALA A 152 1.73 -3.19 32.44
N GLN A 153 0.71 -3.34 31.59
CA GLN A 153 0.65 -2.66 30.29
C GLN A 153 0.46 -1.14 30.44
N LEU A 154 -0.41 -0.69 31.36
CA LEU A 154 -0.62 0.73 31.62
C LEU A 154 0.64 1.41 32.18
N LEU A 155 1.35 0.74 33.10
CA LEU A 155 2.64 1.23 33.61
C LEU A 155 3.71 1.27 32.52
N ARG A 156 3.77 0.25 31.65
CA ARG A 156 4.69 0.24 30.51
C ARG A 156 4.40 1.38 29.53
N LEU A 157 3.13 1.70 29.30
CA LEU A 157 2.73 2.81 28.43
C LEU A 157 3.12 4.16 29.04
N ALA A 158 2.91 4.34 30.35
CA ALA A 158 3.30 5.55 31.07
C ALA A 158 4.83 5.76 31.11
N ALA A 159 5.61 4.68 31.11
CA ALA A 159 7.07 4.72 31.13
C ALA A 159 7.73 4.87 29.75
N SER A 160 6.97 4.73 28.66
CA SER A 160 7.53 4.76 27.30
C SER A 160 7.83 6.19 26.87
N THR A 161 9.03 6.67 27.18
CA THR A 161 9.65 7.81 26.51
C THR A 161 10.46 7.26 25.33
N ARG A 162 9.94 7.34 24.10
CA ARG A 162 10.79 7.02 22.94
C ARG A 162 11.88 8.09 22.88
N PRO A 163 13.17 7.75 23.00
CA PRO A 163 14.23 8.73 23.02
C PRO A 163 14.23 9.53 21.72
N LYS A 164 14.34 10.85 21.85
CA LYS A 164 14.59 11.77 20.75
C LYS A 164 15.99 11.47 20.24
N THR A 165 16.11 10.67 19.19
CA THR A 165 17.36 10.61 18.41
C THR A 165 17.49 11.92 17.65
N ASP A 166 18.09 12.92 18.28
CA ASP A 166 18.63 14.10 17.61
C ASP A 166 19.82 13.63 16.76
N GLY A 167 19.60 13.49 15.45
CA GLY A 167 20.65 13.28 14.46
C GLY A 167 21.05 14.61 13.84
N ALA A 168 22.32 14.95 14.00
CA ALA A 168 23.04 16.01 13.29
C ALA A 168 23.14 15.72 11.78
#